data_AF-A0A182EBV5-F1
#
_entry.id   AF-A0A182EBV5-F1
#
_cell.length_a   1.000
_cell.length_b   1.000
_cell.length_c   1.000
_cell.angle_alpha   90.00
_cell.angle_beta   90.00
_cell.angle_gamma   90.00
#
_symmetry.space_group_name_H-M   'P 1'
#
loop_
_entity.id
_entity.type
_entity.pdbx_description
1 polymer ?
#
loop_
_entity_poly.entity_id
_entity_poly.type
_entity_poly.pdbx_seq_one_letter_code
_entity_poly.pdbx_strand_id
1 'polypeptide(L)'
;MLINTINVSSWLILNALVPDALPESVLRKYSEQFAKWPSITSSPLTHQSCVSFMLDCNFTSEQLQPLLELCVTIRLKCLSKVIERVTQGVISLGNGEIWKLEHAGLSKTNLPDLYETEVNNSMVQIRQILSSSNYSNELDLFSRERFRSMLVDLFTMILTSVRDCIENALQLRSCTRRPSTLFSDRTASCRKLLIAICNIEYVVENSLLTICRRLTENGVKYGDIIFEKSKGELLVFRQNLMKYYLQIKCSTFSSMFGSVNYEDLPNEEASDYIKELIMYLIFIQTEICLLAPHLMREILSLIIQNAFDQLIDRLGHIQNISLEQTTQIVTDVTAFEESVQNFLSLKTRLFQRSLRNFRAAMQMAIASLNCDHTDANDSSDI
;
A
#
# COMPACT_ATOMS: atom_id res chain seq x y z
N MET A 1 12.56 39.71 -38.28
CA MET A 1 12.52 40.61 -37.10
C MET A 1 11.41 40.21 -36.14
N LEU A 2 10.15 40.17 -36.60
CA LEU A 2 8.98 39.84 -35.77
C LEU A 2 9.07 38.51 -35.01
N ILE A 3 9.42 37.41 -35.68
CA ILE A 3 9.58 36.08 -35.04
C ILE A 3 10.64 36.13 -33.94
N ASN A 4 11.76 36.83 -34.16
CA ASN A 4 12.81 36.96 -33.17
C ASN A 4 12.34 37.78 -31.96
N THR A 5 11.56 38.85 -32.18
CA THR A 5 10.96 39.63 -31.10
C THR A 5 10.01 38.77 -30.28
N ILE A 6 9.09 38.04 -30.92
CA ILE A 6 8.16 37.13 -30.25
C ILE A 6 8.91 36.04 -29.47
N ASN A 7 9.97 35.47 -30.06
CA ASN A 7 10.79 34.45 -29.43
C ASN A 7 11.51 34.99 -28.18
N VAL A 8 12.17 36.15 -28.28
CA VAL A 8 12.84 36.80 -27.12
C VAL A 8 11.81 37.14 -26.04
N SER A 9 10.68 37.73 -26.41
CA SER A 9 9.58 38.01 -25.46
C SER A 9 9.07 36.74 -24.79
N SER A 10 8.99 35.62 -25.53
CA SER A 10 8.56 34.33 -24.99
C SER A 10 9.54 33.80 -23.94
N TRP A 11 10.85 33.93 -24.16
CA TRP A 11 11.87 33.59 -23.17
C TRP A 11 11.79 34.44 -21.91
N LEU A 12 11.56 35.75 -22.06
CA LEU A 12 11.41 36.66 -20.92
C LEU A 12 10.16 36.36 -20.11
N ILE A 13 9.04 36.05 -20.78
CA ILE A 13 7.79 35.63 -20.14
C ILE A 13 7.99 34.30 -19.41
N LEU A 14 8.67 33.32 -20.02
CA LEU A 14 8.97 32.04 -19.39
C LEU A 14 9.82 32.23 -18.13
N ASN A 15 10.86 33.06 -18.18
CA ASN A 15 11.70 33.40 -17.03
C ASN A 15 10.90 34.05 -15.90
N ALA A 16 9.92 34.90 -16.24
CA ALA A 16 9.10 35.60 -15.24
C ALA A 16 8.10 34.67 -14.53
N LEU A 17 7.50 33.74 -15.27
CA LEU A 17 6.39 32.92 -14.77
C LEU A 17 6.83 31.56 -14.25
N VAL A 18 7.77 30.93 -14.95
CA VAL A 18 8.24 29.58 -14.68
C VAL A 18 9.75 29.48 -14.94
N PRO A 19 10.59 30.14 -14.12
CA PRO A 19 12.05 30.18 -14.34
C PRO A 19 12.67 28.77 -14.41
N ASP A 20 12.14 27.82 -13.64
CA ASP A 20 12.60 26.41 -13.61
C ASP A 20 12.29 25.63 -14.91
N ALA A 21 11.56 26.22 -15.86
CA ALA A 21 11.26 25.62 -17.15
C ALA A 21 12.21 26.07 -18.27
N LEU A 22 13.12 27.02 -17.99
CA LEU A 22 14.13 27.44 -18.96
C LEU A 22 15.10 26.29 -19.27
N PRO A 23 15.39 25.99 -20.55
CA PRO A 23 16.39 25.00 -20.91
C PRO A 23 17.76 25.35 -20.35
N GLU A 24 18.51 24.32 -19.96
CA GLU A 24 19.83 24.50 -19.36
C GLU A 24 20.81 25.21 -20.31
N SER A 25 20.67 25.00 -21.62
CA SER A 25 21.45 25.70 -22.65
C SER A 25 21.17 27.21 -22.69
N VAL A 26 19.93 27.62 -22.42
CA VAL A 26 19.50 29.02 -22.35
C VAL A 26 20.00 29.64 -21.05
N LEU A 27 19.87 28.93 -19.93
CA LEU A 27 20.40 29.36 -18.63
C LEU A 27 21.93 29.55 -18.69
N ARG A 28 22.69 28.59 -19.22
CA ARG A 28 24.15 28.70 -19.32
C ARG A 28 24.62 29.90 -20.16
N LYS A 29 23.84 30.29 -21.16
CA LYS A 29 24.22 31.35 -22.10
C LYS A 29 23.72 32.74 -21.72
N TYR A 30 22.61 32.83 -20.98
CA TYR A 30 21.89 34.08 -20.75
C TYR A 30 21.50 34.32 -19.27
N SER A 31 21.99 33.51 -18.32
CA SER A 31 21.64 33.62 -16.89
C SER A 31 21.82 35.02 -16.30
N GLU A 32 22.89 35.72 -16.68
CA GLU A 32 23.19 37.08 -16.19
C GLU A 32 22.24 38.15 -16.75
N GLN A 33 21.52 37.85 -17.84
CA GLN A 33 20.60 38.77 -18.51
C GLN A 33 19.15 38.60 -18.04
N PHE A 34 18.84 37.50 -17.36
CA PHE A 34 17.51 37.24 -16.82
C PHE A 34 17.33 37.90 -15.46
N ALA A 35 16.20 38.58 -15.28
CA ALA A 35 15.80 39.09 -13.98
C ALA A 35 15.47 37.93 -13.02
N LYS A 36 15.83 38.11 -11.73
CA LYS A 36 15.45 37.20 -10.65
C LYS A 36 14.07 37.59 -10.15
N TRP A 37 13.08 36.76 -10.43
CA TRP A 37 11.70 37.00 -10.03
C TRP A 37 11.39 36.28 -8.70
N PRO A 38 10.58 36.90 -7.81
CA PRO A 38 10.03 36.18 -6.67
C PRO A 38 9.11 35.05 -7.16
N SER A 39 8.95 34.01 -6.36
CA SER A 39 8.07 32.89 -6.71
C SER A 39 6.62 33.35 -6.81
N ILE A 40 6.10 33.43 -8.03
CA ILE A 40 4.70 33.82 -8.26
C ILE A 40 3.81 32.60 -7.97
N THR A 41 2.95 32.71 -6.98
CA THR A 41 1.84 31.78 -6.77
C THR A 41 0.76 32.06 -7.81
N SER A 42 0.86 31.38 -8.95
CA SER A 42 -0.23 31.10 -9.91
C SER A 42 -1.10 32.29 -10.37
N SER A 43 -0.89 32.77 -11.59
CA SER A 43 -1.99 33.32 -12.41
C SER A 43 -2.01 32.59 -13.76
N PRO A 44 -3.02 31.74 -14.05
CA PRO A 44 -2.97 30.86 -15.22
C PRO A 44 -3.44 31.51 -16.54
N LEU A 45 -4.01 32.72 -16.54
CA LEU A 45 -5.00 33.05 -17.58
C LEU A 45 -4.72 34.29 -18.45
N THR A 46 -3.70 35.11 -18.16
CA THR A 46 -3.46 36.34 -18.94
C THR A 46 -2.83 36.10 -20.32
N HIS A 47 -2.23 34.92 -20.55
CA HIS A 47 -1.44 34.64 -21.76
C HIS A 47 -2.25 34.10 -22.93
N GLN A 48 -3.34 33.36 -22.66
CA GLN A 48 -4.21 32.81 -23.71
C GLN A 48 -4.98 33.92 -24.45
N SER A 49 -5.40 34.97 -23.73
CA SER A 49 -6.05 36.15 -24.34
C SER A 49 -5.11 36.93 -25.28
N CYS A 50 -3.81 36.92 -25.00
CA CYS A 50 -2.79 37.55 -25.86
C CYS A 50 -2.64 36.81 -27.19
N VAL A 51 -2.62 35.46 -27.17
CA VAL A 51 -2.54 34.65 -28.40
C VAL A 51 -3.80 34.82 -29.25
N SER A 52 -4.99 34.79 -28.62
CA SER A 52 -6.24 35.05 -29.34
C SER A 52 -6.23 36.40 -30.03
N PHE A 53 -5.85 37.46 -29.30
CA PHE A 53 -5.76 38.81 -29.86
C PHE A 53 -4.77 38.91 -31.03
N MET A 54 -3.61 38.25 -30.94
CA MET A 54 -2.64 38.24 -32.04
C MET A 54 -3.14 37.48 -33.27
N LEU A 55 -3.90 36.40 -33.09
CA LEU A 55 -4.55 35.70 -34.20
C LEU A 55 -5.64 36.57 -34.85
N ASP A 56 -6.43 37.29 -34.06
CA ASP A 56 -7.42 38.26 -34.56
C ASP A 56 -6.75 39.40 -35.36
N CYS A 57 -5.48 39.69 -35.08
CA CYS A 57 -4.66 40.64 -35.84
C CYS A 57 -4.04 40.06 -37.14
N ASN A 58 -4.50 38.90 -37.64
CA ASN A 58 -4.04 38.22 -38.86
C ASN A 58 -2.58 37.73 -38.85
N PHE A 59 -2.02 37.44 -37.67
CA PHE A 59 -0.72 36.76 -37.59
C PHE A 59 -0.85 35.29 -38.01
N THR A 60 0.14 34.78 -38.74
CA THR A 60 0.17 33.35 -39.14
C THR A 60 0.60 32.46 -37.98
N SER A 61 0.18 31.19 -38.00
CA SER A 61 0.58 30.21 -36.98
C SER A 61 2.09 29.99 -36.91
N GLU A 62 2.81 30.07 -38.04
CA GLU A 62 4.29 29.99 -38.06
C GLU A 62 4.95 31.15 -37.30
N GLN A 63 4.39 32.37 -37.42
CA GLN A 63 4.92 33.55 -36.73
C GLN A 63 4.66 33.49 -35.23
N LEU A 64 3.57 32.85 -34.81
CA LEU A 64 3.19 32.69 -33.40
C LEU A 64 3.73 31.39 -32.78
N GLN A 65 4.40 30.53 -33.54
CA GLN A 65 4.86 29.23 -33.07
C GLN A 65 5.63 29.28 -31.73
N PRO A 66 6.60 30.20 -31.51
CA PRO A 66 7.29 30.28 -30.22
C PRO A 66 6.35 30.60 -29.04
N LEU A 67 5.33 31.42 -29.28
CA LEU A 67 4.34 31.81 -28.28
C LEU A 67 3.35 30.66 -28.00
N LEU A 68 2.96 29.90 -29.03
CA LEU A 68 2.13 28.69 -28.88
C LEU A 68 2.86 27.62 -28.06
N GLU A 69 4.14 27.38 -28.33
CA GLU A 69 4.98 26.46 -27.57
C GLU A 69 5.18 26.91 -26.12
N LEU A 70 5.33 28.22 -25.91
CA LEU A 70 5.37 28.82 -24.58
C LEU A 70 4.07 28.55 -23.81
N CYS A 71 2.91 28.77 -24.42
CA CYS A 71 1.61 28.53 -23.78
C CYS A 71 1.47 27.07 -23.34
N VAL A 72 1.87 26.11 -24.19
CA VAL A 72 1.87 24.68 -23.84
C VAL A 72 2.81 24.40 -22.67
N THR A 73 4.03 24.97 -22.69
CA THR A 73 5.02 24.80 -21.62
C THR A 73 4.52 25.34 -20.29
N ILE A 74 3.93 26.54 -20.29
CA ILE A 74 3.34 27.15 -19.09
C ILE A 74 2.19 26.28 -18.58
N ARG A 75 1.27 25.84 -19.44
CA ARG A 75 0.14 24.97 -19.04
C ARG A 75 0.62 23.67 -18.40
N LEU A 76 1.59 22.99 -19.00
CA LEU A 76 2.17 21.76 -18.44
C LEU A 76 2.82 22.00 -17.07
N LYS A 77 3.57 23.10 -16.91
CA LYS A 77 4.23 23.43 -15.66
C LYS A 77 3.24 23.87 -14.57
N CYS A 78 2.22 24.66 -14.92
CA CYS A 78 1.13 24.99 -14.02
C CYS A 78 0.40 23.73 -13.55
N LEU A 79 0.09 22.81 -14.47
CA LEU A 79 -0.53 21.54 -14.09
C LEU A 79 0.37 20.76 -13.14
N SER A 80 1.65 20.58 -13.47
CA SER A 80 2.62 19.89 -12.61
C SER A 80 2.68 20.50 -11.19
N LYS A 81 2.59 21.82 -11.05
CA LYS A 81 2.58 22.50 -9.75
C LYS A 81 1.27 22.31 -8.99
N VAL A 82 0.13 22.30 -9.68
CA VAL A 82 -1.16 21.95 -9.07
C VAL A 82 -1.13 20.51 -8.57
N ILE A 83 -0.63 19.58 -9.37
CA ILE A 83 -0.47 18.16 -9.01
C ILE A 83 0.42 18.02 -7.78
N GLU A 84 1.61 18.65 -7.78
CA GLU A 84 2.54 18.64 -6.64
C GLU A 84 1.88 19.17 -5.36
N ARG A 85 1.15 20.29 -5.44
CA ARG A 85 0.42 20.87 -4.31
C ARG A 85 -0.63 19.89 -3.75
N VAL A 86 -1.42 19.28 -4.62
CA VAL A 86 -2.48 18.34 -4.21
C VAL A 86 -1.88 17.09 -3.58
N THR A 87 -0.84 16.51 -4.19
CA THR A 87 -0.11 15.38 -3.64
C THR A 87 0.44 15.69 -2.24
N GLN A 88 1.06 16.85 -2.04
CA GLN A 88 1.52 17.27 -0.70
C GLN A 88 0.37 17.51 0.27
N GLY A 89 -0.73 18.08 -0.20
CA GLY A 89 -1.97 18.23 0.58
C GLY A 89 -2.46 16.88 1.11
N VAL A 90 -2.60 15.89 0.24
CA VAL A 90 -3.00 14.52 0.62
C VAL A 90 -2.00 13.90 1.59
N ILE A 91 -0.70 14.00 1.32
CA ILE A 91 0.33 13.46 2.21
C ILE A 91 0.24 14.07 3.62
N SER A 92 -0.05 15.36 3.72
CA SER A 92 -0.16 16.08 5.00
C SER A 92 -1.34 15.64 5.85
N LEU A 93 -2.38 15.04 5.26
CA LEU A 93 -3.54 14.50 5.99
C LEU A 93 -3.11 13.44 7.02
N GLY A 94 -2.05 12.69 6.73
CA GLY A 94 -1.52 11.65 7.61
C GLY A 94 -1.05 12.18 8.98
N ASN A 95 -0.69 13.46 9.08
CA ASN A 95 -0.28 14.08 10.35
C ASN A 95 -1.45 14.24 11.34
N GLY A 96 -2.68 14.34 10.83
CA GLY A 96 -3.90 14.54 11.62
C GLY A 96 -4.74 13.28 11.80
N GLU A 97 -4.25 12.10 11.41
CA GLU A 97 -5.06 10.89 11.38
C GLU A 97 -5.43 10.38 12.79
N ILE A 98 -6.74 10.26 13.06
CA ILE A 98 -7.29 9.94 14.39
C ILE A 98 -7.44 8.41 14.60
N TRP A 99 -7.25 7.57 13.58
CA TRP A 99 -7.26 6.10 13.65
C TRP A 99 -8.52 5.51 14.32
N LYS A 100 -9.65 6.22 14.18
CA LYS A 100 -10.95 5.80 14.72
C LYS A 100 -11.85 5.37 13.56
N LEU A 101 -12.41 4.16 13.69
CA LEU A 101 -13.35 3.62 12.72
C LEU A 101 -14.67 4.39 12.74
N GLU A 102 -15.29 4.51 11.57
CA GLU A 102 -16.62 5.06 11.44
C GLU A 102 -17.69 4.06 11.89
N HIS A 103 -18.76 4.58 12.49
CA HIS A 103 -19.84 3.76 13.05
C HIS A 103 -20.80 3.21 11.96
N ALA A 104 -20.59 3.56 10.69
CA ALA A 104 -21.50 3.28 9.57
C ALA A 104 -21.37 1.88 8.97
N GLY A 105 -20.74 0.93 9.68
CA GLY A 105 -20.54 -0.45 9.20
C GLY A 105 -19.45 -0.63 8.15
N LEU A 106 -18.72 0.44 7.81
CA LEU A 106 -17.52 0.39 6.96
C LEU A 106 -16.28 0.34 7.85
N SER A 107 -15.39 -0.62 7.61
CA SER A 107 -14.12 -0.77 8.34
C SER A 107 -13.07 0.31 7.99
N LYS A 108 -13.47 1.57 7.77
CA LYS A 108 -12.60 2.69 7.42
C LYS A 108 -12.60 3.81 8.47
N THR A 109 -11.63 4.70 8.40
CA THR A 109 -11.64 6.00 9.07
C THR A 109 -12.18 7.09 8.13
N ASN A 110 -12.09 8.36 8.56
CA ASN A 110 -12.43 9.53 7.74
C ASN A 110 -11.33 9.87 6.70
N LEU A 111 -10.16 9.21 6.75
CA LEU A 111 -9.04 9.52 5.85
C LEU A 111 -9.40 9.42 4.36
N PRO A 112 -10.11 8.37 3.88
CA PRO A 112 -10.50 8.28 2.48
C PRO A 112 -11.36 9.46 2.01
N ASP A 113 -12.27 9.96 2.85
CA ASP A 113 -13.15 11.09 2.50
C ASP A 113 -12.39 12.42 2.47
N LEU A 114 -11.45 12.61 3.39
CA LEU A 114 -10.53 13.76 3.38
C LEU A 114 -9.63 13.73 2.14
N TYR A 115 -9.12 12.56 1.77
CA TYR A 115 -8.35 12.35 0.54
C TYR A 115 -9.18 12.73 -0.69
N GLU A 116 -10.41 12.21 -0.81
CA GLU A 116 -11.32 12.59 -1.90
C GLU A 116 -11.52 14.10 -1.93
N THR A 117 -11.81 14.71 -0.79
CA THR A 117 -12.06 16.16 -0.69
C THR A 117 -10.85 16.97 -1.17
N GLU A 118 -9.64 16.63 -0.72
CA GLU A 118 -8.42 17.34 -1.10
C GLU A 118 -8.15 17.28 -2.61
N VAL A 119 -8.33 16.10 -3.21
CA VAL A 119 -8.19 15.96 -4.67
C VAL A 119 -9.28 16.75 -5.40
N ASN A 120 -10.52 16.68 -4.93
CA ASN A 120 -11.66 17.37 -5.54
C ASN A 120 -11.54 18.90 -5.52
N ASN A 121 -10.89 19.47 -4.51
CA ASN A 121 -10.66 20.91 -4.41
C ASN A 121 -9.81 21.48 -5.57
N SER A 122 -9.05 20.62 -6.26
CA SER A 122 -8.20 21.02 -7.39
C SER A 122 -8.87 20.93 -8.77
N MET A 123 -10.06 20.33 -8.86
CA MET A 123 -10.71 19.99 -10.14
C MET A 123 -10.94 21.20 -11.04
N VAL A 124 -11.38 22.33 -10.45
CA VAL A 124 -11.64 23.56 -11.21
C VAL A 124 -10.35 24.11 -11.83
N GLN A 125 -9.24 24.08 -11.09
CA GLN A 125 -7.94 24.53 -11.58
C GLN A 125 -7.41 23.61 -12.68
N ILE A 126 -7.54 22.29 -12.49
CA ILE A 126 -7.18 21.29 -13.52
C ILE A 126 -7.98 21.54 -14.79
N ARG A 127 -9.31 21.71 -14.69
CA ARG A 127 -10.18 22.00 -15.84
C ARG A 127 -9.76 23.26 -16.58
N GLN A 128 -9.47 24.35 -15.86
CA GLN A 128 -9.02 25.60 -16.46
C GLN A 128 -7.69 25.44 -17.22
N ILE A 129 -6.76 24.65 -16.69
CA ILE A 129 -5.47 24.41 -17.36
C ILE A 129 -5.66 23.50 -18.58
N LEU A 130 -6.58 22.54 -18.54
CA LEU A 130 -6.84 21.58 -19.62
C LEU A 130 -7.75 22.12 -20.73
N SER A 131 -8.64 23.09 -20.44
CA SER A 131 -9.54 23.68 -21.44
C SER A 131 -8.77 24.23 -22.64
N SER A 132 -9.21 23.88 -23.85
CA SER A 132 -8.55 24.16 -25.13
C SER A 132 -9.37 25.08 -26.05
N SER A 133 -10.25 25.91 -25.50
CA SER A 133 -11.28 26.63 -26.26
C SER A 133 -11.02 28.12 -26.41
N ASN A 134 -9.79 28.61 -26.17
CA ASN A 134 -9.57 30.05 -26.07
C ASN A 134 -9.12 30.71 -27.40
N TYR A 135 -8.71 29.94 -28.42
CA TYR A 135 -8.44 30.43 -29.79
C TYR A 135 -8.31 29.27 -30.81
N SER A 136 -8.42 29.57 -32.12
CA SER A 136 -8.29 28.55 -33.17
C SER A 136 -6.86 27.97 -33.20
N ASN A 137 -6.73 26.64 -33.24
CA ASN A 137 -5.47 25.88 -33.20
C ASN A 137 -4.79 25.79 -31.82
N GLU A 138 -5.49 26.08 -30.70
CA GLU A 138 -4.95 25.76 -29.38
C GLU A 138 -4.69 24.25 -29.25
N LEU A 139 -3.45 23.89 -28.89
CA LEU A 139 -3.05 22.49 -28.78
C LEU A 139 -3.66 21.85 -27.54
N ASP A 140 -4.38 20.74 -27.75
CA ASP A 140 -4.77 19.83 -26.68
C ASP A 140 -3.51 19.14 -26.13
N LEU A 141 -3.26 19.26 -24.81
CA LEU A 141 -2.08 18.69 -24.18
C LEU A 141 -2.00 17.15 -24.34
N PHE A 142 -3.14 16.48 -24.51
CA PHE A 142 -3.21 15.03 -24.72
C PHE A 142 -2.95 14.59 -26.17
N SER A 143 -2.86 15.52 -27.12
CA SER A 143 -2.67 15.22 -28.55
C SER A 143 -1.28 14.68 -28.89
N ARG A 144 -0.26 15.08 -28.13
CA ARG A 144 1.13 14.64 -28.35
C ARG A 144 1.49 13.48 -27.44
N GLU A 145 2.01 12.40 -28.02
CA GLU A 145 2.34 11.17 -27.31
C GLU A 145 3.27 11.38 -26.09
N ARG A 146 4.31 12.21 -26.24
CA ARG A 146 5.23 12.52 -25.13
C ARG A 146 4.53 13.20 -23.95
N PHE A 147 3.57 14.08 -24.23
CA PHE A 147 2.80 14.77 -23.19
C PHE A 147 1.75 13.84 -22.59
N ARG A 148 1.13 12.99 -23.40
CA ARG A 148 0.18 11.97 -22.95
C ARG A 148 0.76 11.10 -21.84
N SER A 149 1.94 10.52 -22.05
CA SER A 149 2.60 9.68 -21.02
C SER A 149 2.84 10.48 -19.72
N MET A 150 3.40 11.69 -19.84
CA MET A 150 3.65 12.56 -18.69
C MET A 150 2.36 12.90 -17.92
N LEU A 151 1.28 13.22 -18.64
CA LEU A 151 -0.01 13.56 -18.03
C LEU A 151 -0.63 12.37 -17.30
N VAL A 152 -0.57 11.18 -17.90
CA VAL A 152 -0.99 9.93 -17.25
C VAL A 152 -0.22 9.73 -15.95
N ASP A 153 1.11 9.93 -15.96
CA ASP A 153 1.94 9.80 -14.76
C ASP A 153 1.60 10.84 -13.68
N LEU A 154 1.36 12.09 -14.07
CA LEU A 154 0.96 13.16 -13.15
C LEU A 154 -0.39 12.87 -12.46
N PHE A 155 -1.39 12.42 -13.20
CA PHE A 155 -2.68 12.07 -12.60
C PHE A 155 -2.61 10.79 -11.78
N THR A 156 -1.80 9.81 -12.21
CA THR A 156 -1.51 8.62 -11.40
C THR A 156 -0.91 9.02 -10.06
N MET A 157 0.03 9.99 -10.04
CA MET A 157 0.68 10.50 -8.83
C MET A 157 -0.30 11.08 -7.82
N ILE A 158 -1.32 11.83 -8.25
CA ILE A 158 -2.39 12.28 -7.35
C ILE A 158 -3.12 11.08 -6.76
N LEU A 159 -3.56 10.16 -7.62
CA LEU A 159 -4.42 9.06 -7.18
C LEU A 159 -3.70 8.06 -6.26
N THR A 160 -2.39 7.93 -6.40
CA THR A 160 -1.57 7.08 -5.54
C THR A 160 -1.01 7.81 -4.31
N SER A 161 -1.20 9.13 -4.18
CA SER A 161 -0.62 9.93 -3.08
C SER A 161 -1.12 9.52 -1.69
N VAL A 162 -2.30 8.88 -1.60
CA VAL A 162 -2.82 8.28 -0.36
C VAL A 162 -1.88 7.20 0.20
N ARG A 163 -1.10 6.51 -0.65
CA ARG A 163 -0.04 5.59 -0.24
C ARG A 163 0.97 6.33 0.64
N ASP A 164 1.53 7.41 0.13
CA ASP A 164 2.58 8.17 0.80
C ASP A 164 2.04 8.84 2.08
N CYS A 165 0.77 9.25 2.08
CA CYS A 165 0.05 9.67 3.28
C CYS A 165 0.04 8.59 4.37
N ILE A 166 -0.38 7.36 4.03
CA ILE A 166 -0.48 6.25 4.98
C ILE A 166 0.90 5.77 5.43
N GLU A 167 1.88 5.71 4.53
CA GLU A 167 3.27 5.36 4.88
C GLU A 167 3.84 6.33 5.92
N ASN A 168 3.60 7.64 5.74
CA ASN A 168 4.02 8.66 6.68
C ASN A 168 3.26 8.57 8.01
N ALA A 169 1.94 8.37 7.98
CA ALA A 169 1.11 8.24 9.17
C ALA A 169 1.49 7.01 10.01
N LEU A 170 1.93 5.94 9.36
CA LEU A 170 2.45 4.71 9.99
C LEU A 170 3.96 4.79 10.31
N GLN A 171 4.66 5.86 9.90
CA GLN A 171 6.10 6.06 10.10
C GLN A 171 6.99 4.96 9.49
N LEU A 172 6.54 4.31 8.41
CA LEU A 172 7.23 3.16 7.80
C LEU A 172 8.59 3.52 7.19
N ARG A 173 8.81 4.78 6.82
CA ARG A 173 10.07 5.26 6.19
C ARG A 173 11.17 5.67 7.18
N SER A 174 10.94 5.58 8.50
CA SER A 174 11.80 6.16 9.54
C SER A 174 12.56 5.13 10.40
N CYS A 175 13.34 4.24 9.77
CA CYS A 175 14.25 3.36 10.53
C CYS A 175 15.59 3.08 9.81
N THR A 176 16.46 4.09 9.74
CA THR A 176 17.89 3.92 9.34
C THR A 176 18.89 4.44 10.37
N ARG A 177 18.44 4.96 11.53
CA ARG A 177 19.34 5.47 12.58
C ARG A 177 18.81 5.20 13.99
N ARG A 178 18.96 3.98 14.51
CA ARG A 178 19.55 3.73 15.85
C ARG A 178 19.51 2.24 16.24
N PRO A 179 20.51 1.76 17.01
CA PRO A 179 20.55 0.39 17.51
C PRO A 179 19.71 0.26 18.80
N SER A 180 18.98 -0.87 18.87
CA SER A 180 18.69 -1.68 20.05
C SER A 180 18.73 -1.00 21.43
N THR A 181 17.56 -0.63 21.96
CA THR A 181 17.07 -0.96 23.31
C THR A 181 15.62 -0.50 23.46
N LEU A 182 14.77 -1.35 24.03
CA LEU A 182 13.34 -1.17 24.32
C LEU A 182 12.39 -1.29 23.11
N PHE A 183 12.00 -2.53 22.82
CA PHE A 183 10.82 -2.90 22.01
C PHE A 183 9.51 -2.54 22.72
N SER A 184 9.30 -1.24 22.94
CA SER A 184 8.00 -0.72 23.35
C SER A 184 7.84 0.64 22.69
N ASP A 185 6.74 0.81 21.95
CA ASP A 185 6.17 2.11 21.55
C ASP A 185 6.60 2.83 20.25
N ARG A 186 7.39 2.23 19.34
CA ARG A 186 7.70 2.88 18.03
C ARG A 186 7.51 2.05 16.77
N THR A 187 6.87 0.90 16.86
CA THR A 187 6.33 0.18 15.69
C THR A 187 4.91 0.65 15.42
N ALA A 188 4.53 0.84 14.15
CA ALA A 188 3.13 1.09 13.80
C ALA A 188 2.24 0.06 14.52
N SER A 189 1.37 0.52 15.43
CA SER A 189 0.49 -0.38 16.19
C SER A 189 -0.23 -1.32 15.23
N CYS A 190 -0.24 -2.63 15.50
CA CYS A 190 -0.91 -3.65 14.66
C CYS A 190 -2.33 -3.22 14.27
N ARG A 191 -3.03 -2.59 15.21
CA ARG A 191 -4.35 -1.98 15.00
C ARG A 191 -4.34 -0.93 13.88
N LYS A 192 -3.39 0.00 13.89
CA LYS A 192 -3.27 1.04 12.84
C LYS A 192 -2.96 0.43 11.49
N LEU A 193 -2.13 -0.62 11.43
CA LEU A 193 -1.87 -1.34 10.18
C LEU A 193 -3.13 -1.97 9.59
N LEU A 194 -3.93 -2.65 10.43
CA LEU A 194 -5.17 -3.26 9.97
C LEU A 194 -6.18 -2.21 9.49
N ILE A 195 -6.31 -1.10 10.21
CA ILE A 195 -7.13 0.05 9.79
C ILE A 195 -6.62 0.65 8.46
N ALA A 196 -5.30 0.78 8.29
CA ALA A 196 -4.70 1.29 7.07
C ALA A 196 -4.99 0.40 5.86
N ILE A 197 -4.94 -0.94 6.04
CA ILE A 197 -5.33 -1.90 5.00
C ILE A 197 -6.77 -1.62 4.57
N CYS A 198 -7.70 -1.51 5.51
CA CYS A 198 -9.09 -1.25 5.19
C CYS A 198 -9.33 0.13 4.54
N ASN A 199 -8.60 1.16 4.96
CA ASN A 199 -8.65 2.47 4.31
C ASN A 199 -8.22 2.39 2.84
N ILE A 200 -7.12 1.68 2.54
CA ILE A 200 -6.68 1.47 1.14
C ILE A 200 -7.69 0.64 0.37
N GLU A 201 -8.24 -0.42 0.97
CA GLU A 201 -9.25 -1.27 0.33
C GLU A 201 -10.48 -0.46 -0.06
N TYR A 202 -10.98 0.39 0.86
CA TYR A 202 -12.07 1.29 0.58
C TYR A 202 -11.73 2.30 -0.53
N VAL A 203 -10.54 2.88 -0.52
CA VAL A 203 -10.10 3.82 -1.58
C VAL A 203 -10.11 3.13 -2.95
N VAL A 204 -9.59 1.90 -3.02
CA VAL A 204 -9.53 1.12 -4.27
C VAL A 204 -10.93 0.78 -4.77
N GLU A 205 -11.85 0.40 -3.88
CA GLU A 205 -13.20 -0.04 -4.24
C GLU A 205 -14.17 1.11 -4.54
N ASN A 206 -14.01 2.28 -3.89
CA ASN A 206 -15.02 3.34 -3.89
C ASN A 206 -14.45 4.69 -4.37
N SER A 207 -13.41 5.18 -3.69
CA SER A 207 -12.90 6.54 -3.92
C SER A 207 -12.25 6.71 -5.28
N LEU A 208 -11.43 5.73 -5.70
CA LEU A 208 -10.63 5.82 -6.92
C LEU A 208 -11.51 5.99 -8.17
N LEU A 209 -12.58 5.19 -8.29
CA LEU A 209 -13.52 5.28 -9.40
C LEU A 209 -14.23 6.65 -9.42
N THR A 210 -14.65 7.12 -8.24
CA THR A 210 -15.34 8.41 -8.10
C THR A 210 -14.46 9.58 -8.50
N ILE A 211 -13.20 9.59 -8.06
CA ILE A 211 -12.23 10.64 -8.43
C ILE A 211 -11.91 10.56 -9.93
N CYS A 212 -11.66 9.38 -10.48
CA CYS A 212 -11.39 9.23 -11.92
C CYS A 212 -12.53 9.74 -12.80
N ARG A 213 -13.79 9.48 -12.41
CA ARG A 213 -14.96 10.03 -13.10
C ARG A 213 -14.93 11.56 -13.07
N ARG A 214 -14.69 12.17 -11.91
CA ARG A 214 -14.61 13.64 -11.76
C ARG A 214 -13.44 14.24 -12.54
N LEU A 215 -12.28 13.59 -12.56
CA LEU A 215 -11.15 14.02 -13.41
C LEU A 215 -11.56 14.04 -14.88
N THR A 216 -12.27 13.01 -15.34
CA THR A 216 -12.76 12.92 -16.72
C THR A 216 -13.76 14.04 -17.04
N GLU A 217 -14.71 14.31 -16.13
CA GLU A 217 -15.66 15.44 -16.23
C GLU A 217 -14.94 16.80 -16.27
N ASN A 218 -13.72 16.90 -15.75
CA ASN A 218 -12.87 18.09 -15.75
C ASN A 218 -11.82 18.10 -16.87
N GLY A 219 -11.97 17.27 -17.89
CA GLY A 219 -11.17 17.32 -19.13
C GLY A 219 -9.93 16.42 -19.14
N VAL A 220 -9.73 15.58 -18.12
CA VAL A 220 -8.68 14.56 -18.14
C VAL A 220 -9.06 13.44 -19.11
N LYS A 221 -8.14 13.08 -20.00
CA LYS A 221 -8.31 11.95 -20.94
C LYS A 221 -7.57 10.71 -20.46
N TYR A 222 -7.88 9.56 -21.06
CA TYR A 222 -7.27 8.26 -20.71
C TYR A 222 -7.54 7.84 -19.27
N GLY A 223 -8.75 8.14 -18.76
CA GLY A 223 -9.14 7.85 -17.39
C GLY A 223 -9.11 6.37 -17.05
N ASP A 224 -9.34 5.49 -18.03
CA ASP A 224 -9.21 4.03 -17.94
C ASP A 224 -7.76 3.60 -17.65
N ILE A 225 -6.79 4.14 -18.40
CA ILE A 225 -5.36 3.84 -18.23
C ILE A 225 -4.88 4.34 -16.86
N ILE A 226 -5.25 5.58 -16.51
CA ILE A 226 -4.91 6.19 -15.22
C ILE A 226 -5.50 5.35 -14.07
N PHE A 227 -6.78 4.97 -14.18
CA PHE A 227 -7.46 4.15 -13.18
C PHE A 227 -6.78 2.80 -12.96
N GLU A 228 -6.53 2.03 -14.02
CA GLU A 228 -5.91 0.70 -13.90
C GLU A 228 -4.48 0.79 -13.34
N LYS A 229 -3.70 1.78 -13.79
CA LYS A 229 -2.35 2.01 -13.26
C LYS A 229 -2.37 2.33 -11.77
N SER A 230 -3.20 3.30 -11.34
CA SER A 230 -3.32 3.68 -9.93
C SER A 230 -3.87 2.54 -9.07
N LYS A 231 -4.87 1.81 -9.56
CA LYS A 231 -5.45 0.65 -8.87
C LYS A 231 -4.40 -0.43 -8.64
N GLY A 232 -3.61 -0.75 -9.66
CA GLY A 232 -2.52 -1.72 -9.56
C GLY A 232 -1.50 -1.34 -8.49
N GLU A 233 -1.04 -0.09 -8.48
CA GLU A 233 -0.08 0.40 -7.49
C GLU A 233 -0.63 0.35 -6.05
N LEU A 234 -1.90 0.74 -5.86
CA LEU A 234 -2.54 0.71 -4.54
C LEU A 234 -2.81 -0.72 -4.05
N LEU A 235 -3.14 -1.66 -4.93
CA LEU A 235 -3.29 -3.08 -4.58
C LEU A 235 -1.96 -3.71 -4.17
N VAL A 236 -0.87 -3.40 -4.86
CA VAL A 236 0.49 -3.81 -4.44
C VAL A 236 0.80 -3.26 -3.05
N PHE A 237 0.48 -1.99 -2.81
CA PHE A 237 0.66 -1.39 -1.49
C PHE A 237 -0.18 -2.07 -0.40
N ARG A 238 -1.47 -2.36 -0.64
CA ARG A 238 -2.33 -3.14 0.27
C ARG A 238 -1.68 -4.50 0.62
N GLN A 239 -1.16 -5.21 -0.38
CA GLN A 239 -0.49 -6.50 -0.17
C GLN A 239 0.77 -6.35 0.69
N ASN A 240 1.54 -5.27 0.52
CA ASN A 240 2.73 -5.01 1.33
C ASN A 240 2.36 -4.72 2.79
N LEU A 241 1.32 -3.92 3.04
CA LEU A 241 0.79 -3.69 4.38
C LEU A 241 0.30 -5.01 5.03
N MET A 242 -0.40 -5.85 4.26
CA MET A 242 -0.85 -7.17 4.72
C MET A 242 0.32 -8.07 5.11
N LYS A 243 1.37 -8.15 4.27
CA LYS A 243 2.58 -8.91 4.58
C LYS A 243 3.25 -8.41 5.86
N TYR A 244 3.32 -7.09 6.06
CA TYR A 244 3.92 -6.51 7.25
C TYR A 244 3.11 -6.82 8.52
N TYR A 245 1.78 -6.74 8.46
CA TYR A 245 0.90 -7.15 9.55
C TYR A 245 1.11 -8.63 9.92
N LEU A 246 1.11 -9.53 8.91
CA LEU A 246 1.33 -10.95 9.10
C LEU A 246 2.71 -11.24 9.71
N GLN A 247 3.76 -10.55 9.24
CA GLN A 247 5.10 -10.69 9.78
C GLN A 247 5.18 -10.34 11.26
N ILE A 248 4.54 -9.24 11.68
CA ILE A 248 4.49 -8.85 13.09
C ILE A 248 3.77 -9.93 13.91
N LYS A 249 2.58 -10.36 13.48
CA LYS A 249 1.80 -11.36 14.24
C LYS A 249 2.49 -12.71 14.32
N CYS A 250 3.16 -13.14 13.26
CA CYS A 250 3.83 -14.43 13.23
C CYS A 250 5.21 -14.42 13.93
N SER A 251 5.80 -13.24 14.18
CA SER A 251 7.12 -13.14 14.82
C SER A 251 7.16 -13.74 16.24
N THR A 252 6.01 -13.79 16.92
CA THR A 252 5.85 -14.34 18.28
C THR A 252 5.96 -15.87 18.30
N PHE A 253 5.70 -16.55 17.18
CA PHE A 253 5.73 -18.02 17.13
C PHE A 253 7.11 -18.59 17.42
N SER A 254 8.18 -17.97 16.92
CA SER A 254 9.53 -18.50 17.13
C SER A 254 9.96 -18.47 18.60
N SER A 255 9.55 -17.46 19.36
CA SER A 255 9.79 -17.43 20.82
C SER A 255 8.91 -18.43 21.57
N MET A 256 7.64 -18.55 21.18
CA MET A 256 6.67 -19.47 21.81
C MET A 256 7.05 -20.93 21.60
N PHE A 257 7.50 -21.29 20.40
CA PHE A 257 8.03 -22.63 20.14
C PHE A 257 9.47 -22.81 20.63
N GLY A 258 10.12 -21.72 21.05
CA GLY A 258 11.42 -21.68 21.71
C GLY A 258 11.43 -22.45 23.04
N SER A 259 10.32 -22.37 23.77
CA SER A 259 10.14 -22.93 25.12
C SER A 259 9.51 -24.32 25.15
N VAL A 260 9.33 -24.98 24.01
CA VAL A 260 8.76 -26.34 23.94
C VAL A 260 9.70 -27.30 24.64
N ASN A 261 9.20 -27.95 25.69
CA ASN A 261 9.89 -28.97 26.46
C ASN A 261 8.91 -30.11 26.76
N TYR A 262 9.34 -31.35 26.48
CA TYR A 262 8.59 -32.57 26.74
C TYR A 262 9.22 -33.43 27.85
N GLU A 263 10.18 -32.90 28.59
CA GLU A 263 10.77 -33.57 29.76
C GLU A 263 9.80 -33.57 30.96
N ASP A 264 9.02 -32.50 31.15
CA ASP A 264 8.02 -32.36 32.20
C ASP A 264 6.61 -32.51 31.60
N LEU A 265 6.10 -33.74 31.53
CA LEU A 265 4.83 -34.04 30.88
C LEU A 265 3.62 -33.59 31.73
N PRO A 266 2.63 -32.90 31.12
CA PRO A 266 1.39 -32.60 31.81
C PRO A 266 0.54 -33.86 32.02
N ASN A 267 -0.19 -33.92 33.13
CA ASN A 267 -1.17 -34.99 33.36
C ASN A 267 -2.42 -34.75 32.49
N GLU A 268 -2.51 -35.47 31.36
CA GLU A 268 -3.71 -35.68 30.52
C GLU A 268 -4.21 -34.48 29.67
N GLU A 269 -3.64 -33.29 29.80
CA GLU A 269 -4.05 -32.10 29.02
C GLU A 269 -3.03 -31.71 27.93
N ALA A 270 -3.45 -30.84 27.01
CA ALA A 270 -2.52 -30.18 26.09
C ALA A 270 -1.48 -29.34 26.85
N SER A 271 -0.25 -29.34 26.34
CA SER A 271 0.88 -28.60 26.88
C SER A 271 0.60 -27.10 26.94
N ASP A 272 1.19 -26.41 27.91
CA ASP A 272 0.94 -24.98 28.13
C ASP A 272 1.28 -24.11 26.91
N TYR A 273 2.30 -24.47 26.15
CA TYR A 273 2.66 -23.74 24.93
C TYR A 273 1.57 -23.82 23.84
N ILE A 274 0.83 -24.94 23.77
CA ILE A 274 -0.31 -25.10 22.84
C ILE A 274 -1.49 -24.25 23.32
N LYS A 275 -1.76 -24.24 24.63
CA LYS A 275 -2.79 -23.39 25.22
C LYS A 275 -2.48 -21.91 24.96
N GLU A 276 -1.22 -21.50 25.12
CA GLU A 276 -0.75 -20.15 24.83
C GLU A 276 -0.89 -19.80 23.34
N LEU A 277 -0.53 -20.73 22.44
CA LEU A 277 -0.71 -20.57 21.00
C LEU A 277 -2.18 -20.36 20.62
N ILE A 278 -3.08 -21.20 21.14
CA ILE A 278 -4.53 -21.09 20.88
C ILE A 278 -5.05 -19.76 21.42
N MET A 279 -4.67 -19.37 22.64
CA MET A 279 -5.08 -18.09 23.23
C MET A 279 -4.57 -16.90 22.41
N TYR A 280 -3.34 -16.96 21.91
CA TYR A 280 -2.77 -15.93 21.04
C TYR A 280 -3.54 -15.80 19.72
N LEU A 281 -3.94 -16.92 19.10
CA LEU A 281 -4.77 -16.90 17.90
C LEU A 281 -6.17 -16.34 18.17
N ILE A 282 -6.77 -16.64 19.32
CA ILE A 282 -8.05 -16.04 19.75
C ILE A 282 -7.88 -14.52 19.93
N PHE A 283 -6.78 -14.06 20.49
CA PHE A 283 -6.50 -12.62 20.60
C PHE A 283 -6.39 -11.94 19.23
N ILE A 284 -5.70 -12.58 18.28
CA ILE A 284 -5.63 -12.08 16.90
C ILE A 284 -7.01 -12.08 16.25
N GLN A 285 -7.78 -13.17 16.39
CA GLN A 285 -9.13 -13.28 15.85
C GLN A 285 -10.05 -12.19 16.38
N THR A 286 -10.03 -11.93 17.69
CA THR A 286 -10.86 -10.89 18.31
C THR A 286 -10.48 -9.50 17.82
N GLU A 287 -9.19 -9.20 17.68
CA GLU A 287 -8.70 -7.96 17.08
C GLU A 287 -9.24 -7.77 15.64
N ILE A 288 -9.15 -8.81 14.80
CA ILE A 288 -9.63 -8.74 13.41
C ILE A 288 -11.15 -8.63 13.36
N CYS A 289 -11.88 -9.34 14.22
CA CYS A 289 -13.34 -9.31 14.27
C CYS A 289 -13.86 -7.89 14.55
N LEU A 290 -13.17 -7.16 15.43
CA LEU A 290 -13.55 -5.81 15.83
C LEU A 290 -13.21 -4.76 14.77
N LEU A 291 -12.17 -4.98 13.96
CA LEU A 291 -11.62 -3.95 13.07
C LEU A 291 -11.90 -4.21 11.59
N ALA A 292 -11.74 -5.46 11.15
CA ALA A 292 -11.77 -5.87 9.75
C ALA A 292 -12.33 -7.29 9.58
N PRO A 293 -13.59 -7.55 9.96
CA PRO A 293 -14.17 -8.90 9.95
C PRO A 293 -14.17 -9.54 8.55
N HIS A 294 -14.23 -8.73 7.48
CA HIS A 294 -14.15 -9.22 6.10
C HIS A 294 -12.78 -9.81 5.74
N LEU A 295 -11.72 -9.42 6.45
CA LEU A 295 -10.35 -9.94 6.26
C LEU A 295 -10.05 -11.18 7.11
N MET A 296 -10.98 -11.60 7.97
CA MET A 296 -10.80 -12.69 8.93
C MET A 296 -10.19 -13.94 8.31
N ARG A 297 -10.80 -14.42 7.22
CA ARG A 297 -10.40 -15.66 6.58
C ARG A 297 -9.04 -15.53 5.87
N GLU A 298 -8.82 -14.39 5.21
CA GLU A 298 -7.55 -14.11 4.51
C GLU A 298 -6.38 -14.09 5.50
N ILE A 299 -6.54 -13.40 6.63
CA ILE A 299 -5.48 -13.22 7.62
C ILE A 299 -5.26 -14.48 8.46
N LEU A 300 -6.32 -15.02 9.10
CA LEU A 300 -6.15 -16.15 10.02
C LEU A 300 -5.64 -17.40 9.31
N SER A 301 -6.08 -17.67 8.07
CA SER A 301 -5.61 -18.86 7.35
C SER A 301 -4.09 -18.84 7.12
N LEU A 302 -3.51 -17.67 6.86
CA LEU A 302 -2.07 -17.49 6.68
C LEU A 302 -1.30 -17.55 8.00
N ILE A 303 -1.84 -16.96 9.06
CA ILE A 303 -1.24 -17.01 10.40
C ILE A 303 -1.22 -18.44 10.94
N ILE A 304 -2.35 -19.15 10.84
CA ILE A 304 -2.48 -20.54 11.26
C ILE A 304 -1.53 -21.42 10.46
N GLN A 305 -1.43 -21.23 9.15
CA GLN A 305 -0.48 -21.97 8.32
C GLN A 305 0.96 -21.77 8.81
N ASN A 306 1.37 -20.53 9.10
CA ASN A 306 2.72 -20.26 9.61
C ASN A 306 2.96 -20.85 11.00
N ALA A 307 1.96 -20.80 11.90
CA ALA A 307 2.04 -21.45 13.21
C ALA A 307 2.27 -22.96 13.07
N PHE A 308 1.54 -23.60 12.15
CA PHE A 308 1.73 -25.02 11.86
C PHE A 308 3.09 -25.34 11.27
N ASP A 309 3.54 -24.58 10.27
CA ASP A 309 4.83 -24.81 9.61
C ASP A 309 5.97 -24.75 10.64
N GLN A 310 5.95 -23.76 11.54
CA GLN A 310 6.92 -23.65 12.63
C GLN A 310 6.77 -24.75 13.69
N LEU A 311 5.55 -25.14 14.07
CA LEU A 311 5.34 -26.23 15.01
C LEU A 311 5.92 -27.54 14.47
N ILE A 312 5.67 -27.86 13.21
CA ILE A 312 6.15 -29.09 12.58
C ILE A 312 7.67 -29.10 12.43
N ASP A 313 8.27 -27.98 12.03
CA ASP A 313 9.73 -27.82 11.99
C ASP A 313 10.34 -28.12 13.36
N ARG A 314 9.76 -27.59 14.44
CA ARG A 314 10.24 -27.80 15.82
C ARG A 314 10.07 -29.24 16.29
N LEU A 315 8.92 -29.86 16.03
CA LEU A 315 8.68 -31.27 16.36
C LEU A 315 9.60 -32.21 15.58
N GLY A 316 9.94 -31.88 14.32
CA GLY A 316 10.86 -32.65 13.49
C GLY A 316 12.31 -32.70 14.01
N HIS A 317 12.68 -31.79 14.91
CA HIS A 317 14.01 -31.75 15.53
C HIS A 317 14.13 -32.55 16.83
N ILE A 318 13.03 -33.05 17.39
CA ILE A 318 13.05 -33.84 18.63
C ILE A 318 13.56 -35.26 18.29
N GLN A 319 14.57 -35.72 19.03
CA GLN A 319 15.16 -37.06 18.90
C GLN A 319 14.93 -37.87 20.18
N ASN A 320 14.95 -39.21 20.06
CA ASN A 320 14.83 -40.15 21.18
C ASN A 320 13.55 -39.95 22.04
N ILE A 321 12.41 -39.86 21.37
CA ILE A 321 11.10 -39.59 21.98
C ILE A 321 10.59 -40.84 22.72
N SER A 322 10.21 -40.71 23.99
CA SER A 322 9.56 -41.78 24.75
C SER A 322 8.12 -42.02 24.30
N LEU A 323 7.51 -43.14 24.73
CA LEU A 323 6.10 -43.43 24.46
C LEU A 323 5.17 -42.34 25.01
N GLU A 324 5.45 -41.86 26.23
CA GLU A 324 4.67 -40.83 26.91
C GLU A 324 4.80 -39.47 26.18
N GLN A 325 6.02 -39.11 25.76
CA GLN A 325 6.26 -37.90 24.96
C GLN A 325 5.58 -37.97 23.59
N THR A 326 5.58 -39.13 22.94
CA THR A 326 4.89 -39.33 21.66
C THR A 326 3.40 -39.14 21.81
N THR A 327 2.82 -39.68 22.88
CA THR A 327 1.40 -39.51 23.21
C THR A 327 1.07 -38.03 23.45
N GLN A 328 1.91 -37.32 24.22
CA GLN A 328 1.72 -35.89 24.48
C GLN A 328 1.79 -35.04 23.20
N ILE A 329 2.74 -35.30 22.31
CA ILE A 329 2.84 -34.62 21.01
C ILE A 329 1.56 -34.83 20.17
N VAL A 330 1.01 -36.05 20.17
CA VAL A 330 -0.25 -36.34 19.47
C VAL A 330 -1.41 -35.57 20.09
N THR A 331 -1.49 -35.49 21.42
CA THR A 331 -2.50 -34.68 22.14
C THR A 331 -2.39 -33.20 21.77
N ASP A 332 -1.19 -32.64 21.80
CA ASP A 332 -0.89 -31.25 21.48
C ASP A 332 -1.28 -30.87 20.04
N VAL A 333 -0.84 -31.67 19.07
CA VAL A 333 -1.15 -31.45 17.66
C VAL A 333 -2.65 -31.59 17.39
N THR A 334 -3.31 -32.54 18.05
CA THR A 334 -4.77 -32.75 17.91
C THR A 334 -5.55 -31.57 18.50
N ALA A 335 -5.19 -31.14 19.71
CA ALA A 335 -5.82 -29.99 20.36
C ALA A 335 -5.69 -28.71 19.51
N PHE A 336 -4.52 -28.49 18.92
CA PHE A 336 -4.30 -27.36 18.03
C PHE A 336 -5.10 -27.49 16.72
N GLU A 337 -5.07 -28.65 16.04
CA GLU A 337 -5.84 -28.89 14.81
C GLU A 337 -7.33 -28.65 15.01
N GLU A 338 -7.91 -29.22 16.07
CA GLU A 338 -9.33 -29.09 16.39
C GLU A 338 -9.74 -27.64 16.65
N SER A 339 -8.89 -26.88 17.35
CA SER A 339 -9.15 -25.47 17.68
C SER A 339 -9.21 -24.54 16.47
N VAL A 340 -8.55 -24.90 15.36
CA VAL A 340 -8.42 -24.01 14.18
C VAL A 340 -9.19 -24.48 12.95
N GLN A 341 -9.93 -25.60 13.02
CA GLN A 341 -10.56 -26.25 11.86
C GLN A 341 -11.41 -25.31 10.99
N ASN A 342 -12.14 -24.38 11.60
CA ASN A 342 -13.04 -23.46 10.91
C ASN A 342 -12.31 -22.48 9.97
N PHE A 343 -11.00 -22.27 10.18
CA PHE A 343 -10.18 -21.31 9.44
C PHE A 343 -9.25 -21.96 8.41
N LEU A 344 -9.23 -23.30 8.35
CA LEU A 344 -8.42 -24.04 7.39
C LEU A 344 -9.04 -23.94 5.99
N SER A 345 -8.24 -23.50 5.01
CA SER A 345 -8.64 -23.39 3.61
C SER A 345 -8.49 -24.73 2.86
N LEU A 346 -9.01 -24.81 1.64
CA LEU A 346 -8.82 -25.96 0.74
C LEU A 346 -7.33 -26.24 0.44
N LYS A 347 -6.48 -25.21 0.41
CA LYS A 347 -5.02 -25.34 0.23
C LYS A 347 -4.35 -25.92 1.48
N THR A 348 -4.93 -25.66 2.65
CA THR A 348 -4.54 -26.20 3.96
C THR A 348 -4.92 -27.68 4.12
N ARG A 349 -5.73 -28.27 3.21
CA ARG A 349 -6.11 -29.71 3.25
C ARG A 349 -4.98 -30.66 2.88
N LEU A 350 -4.09 -30.27 1.95
CA LEU A 350 -2.88 -31.06 1.67
C LEU A 350 -1.98 -31.11 2.92
N PHE A 351 -1.96 -30.01 3.67
CA PHE A 351 -1.23 -29.91 4.94
C PHE A 351 -1.92 -30.66 6.08
N GLN A 352 -3.26 -30.62 6.18
CA GLN A 352 -4.03 -31.52 7.06
C GLN A 352 -3.74 -32.99 6.76
N ARG A 353 -3.53 -33.34 5.48
CA ARG A 353 -3.13 -34.69 5.12
C ARG A 353 -1.74 -35.02 5.66
N SER A 354 -0.79 -34.08 5.63
CA SER A 354 0.52 -34.25 6.26
C SER A 354 0.43 -34.39 7.78
N LEU A 355 -0.41 -33.60 8.46
CA LEU A 355 -0.66 -33.73 9.91
C LEU A 355 -1.32 -35.07 10.25
N ARG A 356 -2.32 -35.49 9.48
CA ARG A 356 -2.96 -36.80 9.66
C ARG A 356 -1.96 -37.94 9.42
N ASN A 357 -1.09 -37.80 8.42
CA ASN A 357 -0.04 -38.78 8.15
C ASN A 357 1.00 -38.81 9.26
N PHE A 358 1.43 -37.65 9.78
CA PHE A 358 2.34 -37.53 10.90
C PHE A 358 1.74 -38.13 12.17
N ARG A 359 0.49 -37.79 12.48
CA ARG A 359 -0.26 -38.37 13.60
C ARG A 359 -0.41 -39.88 13.45
N ALA A 360 -0.76 -40.36 12.26
CA ALA A 360 -0.87 -41.80 11.99
C ALA A 360 0.50 -42.49 12.15
N ALA A 361 1.58 -41.86 11.72
CA ALA A 361 2.94 -42.39 11.93
C ALA A 361 3.31 -42.44 13.41
N MET A 362 3.02 -41.39 14.18
CA MET A 362 3.23 -41.35 15.63
C MET A 362 2.37 -42.39 16.36
N GLN A 363 1.10 -42.54 15.98
CA GLN A 363 0.21 -43.59 16.53
C GLN A 363 0.69 -45.00 16.20
N MET A 364 1.25 -45.23 15.01
CA MET A 364 1.88 -46.51 14.67
C MET A 364 3.16 -46.75 15.49
N ALA A 365 3.96 -45.73 15.75
CA ALA A 365 5.13 -45.83 16.64
C ALA A 365 4.75 -46.16 18.09
N ILE A 366 3.66 -45.55 18.59
CA ILE A 366 3.06 -45.90 19.91
C ILE A 366 2.66 -47.38 19.92
N ALA A 367 1.99 -47.85 18.87
CA ALA A 367 1.56 -49.24 18.77
C ALA A 367 2.74 -50.23 18.71
N SER A 368 3.82 -49.91 17.99
CA SER A 368 5.00 -50.79 17.92
C SER A 368 5.75 -50.89 19.26
N LEU A 369 5.89 -49.76 19.99
CA LEU A 369 6.54 -49.74 21.30
C LEU A 369 5.74 -50.53 22.36
N ASN A 370 4.41 -50.57 22.24
CA ASN A 370 3.55 -51.36 23.13
C ASN A 370 3.62 -52.88 22.85
N CYS A 371 3.91 -53.29 21.61
CA CYS A 371 4.11 -54.70 21.28
C CYS A 371 5.41 -55.26 21.87
N ASP A 372 6.50 -54.48 21.88
CA ASP A 372 7.78 -54.92 22.44
C ASP A 372 7.73 -55.15 23.97
N HIS A 373 6.80 -54.50 24.68
CA HIS A 373 6.59 -54.70 26.12
C HIS A 373 5.67 -55.89 26.46
N THR A 374 4.90 -56.41 25.51
CA THR A 374 4.01 -57.56 25.74
C THR A 374 4.71 -58.90 25.52
N ASP A 375 5.72 -58.96 24.64
CA ASP A 375 6.48 -60.19 24.38
C ASP A 375 7.55 -60.50 25.44
N ALA A 376 7.90 -59.57 26.33
CA ALA A 376 8.92 -59.76 27.36
C ALA A 376 8.41 -60.37 28.68
N ASN A 377 7.09 -60.40 28.91
CA ASN A 377 6.49 -60.91 30.15
C ASN A 377 5.97 -62.37 30.07
N ASP A 378 6.03 -63.00 28.90
CA ASP A 378 5.51 -64.37 28.68
C ASP A 378 6.60 -65.46 28.61
N SER A 379 7.85 -65.17 28.97
CA SER A 379 8.95 -66.15 28.91
C SER A 379 9.60 -66.51 30.26
N SER A 380 8.92 -66.32 31.40
CA SER A 380 9.39 -66.81 32.70
C SER A 380 8.34 -67.64 33.42
N ASP A 381 7.98 -68.79 32.82
CA ASP A 381 7.41 -69.95 33.52
C ASP A 381 7.41 -71.16 32.57
N ILE A 382 8.59 -71.75 32.33
CA ILE A 382 8.76 -73.19 32.00
C ILE A 382 10.04 -73.70 32.67
#